data_AF-A0A4S4LPL2-F1
#
_entry.id   AF-A0A4S4LPL2-F1
#
_cell.length_a   1.000
_cell.length_b   1.000
_cell.length_c   1.000
_cell.angle_alpha   90.00
_cell.angle_beta   90.00
_cell.angle_gamma   90.00
#
_symmetry.space_group_name_H-M   'P 1'
#
loop_
_entity.id
_entity.type
_entity.pdbx_description
1 polymer ?
#
loop_
_entity_poly.entity_id
_entity_poly.type
_entity_poly.pdbx_seq_one_letter_code
_entity_poly.pdbx_strand_id
1 'polypeptide(L)'
;MTSDPLLLSSRRALLKLPAPLAKFFAFFPLYTYPAVPLSNKHAVTGPTLWIRSPLSTAPDARDLLSADVECLKWQAHLALRGLSRVQVRWDVAPEGALGERLPNLQVPSEGAKDVDGELLAAHNFPTWLEKHVEPLDELEGYKDVESRDESHAWVALLEGDIQAALTLAQPPPSFFSETVLQLPPPNPSRAIETLLTPPPAPLSGISSLIRPYGSRVSVSSMKLRYREAISSLSERLGNDKWFLGSQCVFFAHLTWIAITSSVNHSFYRGPTALDALAFACIRTLMRSSDDLRVEVARRVNLVTWERRVYEQVRAAFIPPLLVTFSDGVYC
;
A
#
# COMPACT_ATOMS: atom_id res chain seq x y z
N MET A 1 -39.38 27.23 -8.50
CA MET A 1 -38.88 26.50 -7.32
C MET A 1 -37.40 26.27 -7.57
N THR A 2 -36.53 27.16 -7.05
CA THR A 2 -35.76 26.96 -5.79
C THR A 2 -34.75 25.81 -5.97
N SER A 3 -33.42 25.90 -5.85
CA SER A 3 -32.47 26.90 -5.31
C SER A 3 -31.05 26.42 -5.69
N ASP A 4 -30.05 27.31 -5.67
CA ASP A 4 -28.61 26.97 -5.68
C ASP A 4 -28.20 26.07 -4.48
N PRO A 5 -26.99 25.46 -4.49
CA PRO A 5 -25.81 26.16 -3.95
C PRO A 5 -24.51 25.90 -4.73
N LEU A 6 -23.99 26.96 -5.35
CA LEU A 6 -22.76 27.65 -4.98
C LEU A 6 -21.69 26.93 -4.09
N LEU A 7 -20.44 27.06 -4.60
CA LEU A 7 -19.16 27.33 -3.90
C LEU A 7 -18.24 26.15 -3.52
N LEU A 8 -17.20 25.93 -4.35
CA LEU A 8 -15.77 26.12 -3.99
C LEU A 8 -14.84 25.61 -5.11
N SER A 9 -14.88 26.22 -6.30
CA SER A 9 -13.86 25.95 -7.33
C SER A 9 -13.65 27.15 -8.24
N SER A 10 -13.16 28.27 -7.70
CA SER A 10 -12.66 29.37 -8.55
C SER A 10 -11.85 30.40 -7.74
N ARG A 11 -10.56 30.14 -7.50
CA ARG A 11 -9.59 31.17 -7.06
C ARG A 11 -8.16 30.90 -7.56
N ARG A 12 -7.98 30.56 -8.85
CA ARG A 12 -6.65 30.54 -9.51
C ARG A 12 -6.65 31.12 -10.93
N ALA A 13 -7.51 32.10 -11.17
CA ALA A 13 -7.33 32.98 -12.32
C ALA A 13 -7.79 34.36 -11.90
N LEU A 14 -6.85 35.29 -11.74
CA LEU A 14 -6.99 36.73 -12.05
C LEU A 14 -5.80 37.47 -11.46
N LEU A 15 -4.79 37.67 -12.31
CA LEU A 15 -3.78 38.75 -12.37
C LEU A 15 -2.52 38.18 -13.04
N LYS A 16 -2.58 37.99 -14.37
CA LYS A 16 -1.36 37.77 -15.16
C LYS A 16 -0.61 39.09 -15.22
N LEU A 17 0.60 39.13 -14.65
CA LEU A 17 1.44 40.32 -14.70
C LEU A 17 1.65 40.74 -16.17
N PRO A 18 1.53 42.04 -16.51
CA PRO A 18 1.88 42.50 -17.83
C PRO A 18 3.34 42.15 -18.16
N ALA A 19 3.59 41.67 -19.37
CA ALA A 19 4.91 41.26 -19.86
C ALA A 19 6.08 42.22 -19.52
N PRO A 20 5.95 43.57 -19.58
CA PRO A 20 7.05 44.45 -19.18
C PRO A 20 7.37 44.40 -17.69
N LEU A 21 6.37 44.28 -16.81
CA LEU A 21 6.61 44.13 -15.38
C LEU A 21 7.25 42.77 -15.09
N ALA A 22 6.81 41.70 -15.77
CA ALA A 22 7.43 40.38 -15.63
C ALA A 22 8.91 40.39 -16.05
N LYS A 23 9.27 41.15 -17.11
CA LYS A 23 10.67 41.37 -17.50
C LYS A 23 11.47 42.18 -16.48
N PHE A 24 10.86 43.20 -15.86
CA PHE A 24 11.49 43.97 -14.79
C PHE A 24 11.78 43.09 -13.56
N PHE A 25 10.83 42.25 -13.16
CA PHE A 25 11.01 41.32 -12.02
C PHE A 25 11.95 40.15 -12.34
N ALA A 26 12.16 39.80 -13.61
CA ALA A 26 13.13 38.78 -14.01
C ALA A 26 14.59 39.18 -13.74
N PHE A 27 14.89 40.47 -13.53
CA PHE A 27 16.22 40.93 -13.10
C PHE A 27 16.50 40.70 -11.61
N PHE A 28 15.50 40.28 -10.84
CA PHE A 28 15.64 39.95 -9.42
C PHE A 28 15.62 38.42 -9.28
N PRO A 29 16.73 37.78 -9.67
CA PRO A 29 17.76 37.51 -8.68
C PRO A 29 19.14 38.05 -9.10
N LEU A 30 19.81 38.77 -8.18
CA LEU A 30 21.14 39.36 -8.42
C LEU A 30 22.24 38.29 -8.61
N TYR A 31 22.05 37.10 -8.04
CA TYR A 31 22.95 35.97 -8.19
C TYR A 31 22.16 34.66 -8.04
N THR A 32 22.27 33.78 -9.03
CA THR A 32 21.71 32.43 -8.98
C THR A 32 22.82 31.45 -8.67
N TYR A 33 22.76 30.83 -7.49
CA TYR A 33 23.67 29.76 -7.13
C TYR A 33 23.47 28.55 -8.08
N PRO A 34 24.54 27.82 -8.43
CA PRO A 34 24.38 26.56 -9.13
C PRO A 34 23.56 25.58 -8.27
N ALA A 35 22.88 24.64 -8.92
CA ALA A 35 22.17 23.59 -8.21
C ALA A 35 23.13 22.86 -7.26
N VAL A 36 22.75 22.75 -5.99
CA VAL A 36 23.57 22.05 -4.99
C VAL A 36 23.55 20.56 -5.35
N PRO A 37 24.70 19.94 -5.64
CA PRO A 37 24.75 18.51 -5.92
C PRO A 37 24.41 17.75 -4.65
N LEU A 38 23.37 16.92 -4.71
CA LEU A 38 23.01 16.03 -3.62
C LEU A 38 23.99 14.84 -3.62
N SER A 39 24.80 14.74 -2.57
CA SER A 39 25.88 13.73 -2.45
C SER A 39 25.40 12.28 -2.58
N ASN A 40 24.14 12.01 -2.25
CA ASN A 40 23.57 10.65 -2.22
C ASN A 40 22.45 10.46 -3.26
N LYS A 41 22.50 11.20 -4.37
CA LYS A 41 21.53 11.05 -5.45
C LYS A 41 21.85 9.83 -6.29
N HIS A 42 21.00 8.81 -6.22
CA HIS A 42 21.16 7.58 -7.01
C HIS A 42 20.21 7.56 -8.20
N ALA A 43 20.73 7.12 -9.34
CA ALA A 43 19.92 6.90 -10.54
C ALA A 43 18.95 5.74 -10.33
N VAL A 44 17.68 6.01 -10.58
CA VAL A 44 16.63 4.98 -10.53
C VAL A 44 16.86 4.02 -11.70
N THR A 45 17.44 2.86 -11.41
CA THR A 45 17.80 1.86 -12.42
C THR A 45 16.64 0.92 -12.74
N GLY A 46 15.68 0.79 -11.82
CA GLY A 46 14.50 -0.06 -11.97
C GLY A 46 13.35 0.44 -11.12
N PRO A 47 12.18 -0.22 -11.19
CA PRO A 47 11.03 0.15 -10.39
C PRO A 47 11.35 -0.01 -8.89
N THR A 48 11.18 1.08 -8.14
CA THR A 48 11.44 1.14 -6.70
C THR A 48 10.16 1.47 -5.95
N LEU A 49 9.69 0.55 -5.12
CA LEU A 49 8.48 0.72 -4.32
C LEU A 49 8.83 1.29 -2.94
N TRP A 50 8.16 2.39 -2.59
CA TRP A 50 8.28 3.02 -1.28
C TRP A 50 7.19 2.44 -0.38
N ILE A 51 7.59 1.85 0.75
CA ILE A 51 6.71 1.14 1.66
C ILE A 51 6.91 1.59 3.10
N ARG A 52 5.96 1.25 3.97
CA ARG A 52 6.19 1.30 5.42
C ARG A 52 7.20 0.21 5.82
N SER A 53 8.05 0.54 6.79
CA SER A 53 9.05 -0.36 7.36
C SER A 53 8.48 -1.76 7.72
N PRO A 54 9.23 -2.85 7.47
CA PRO A 54 8.87 -4.17 7.96
C PRO A 54 8.85 -4.21 9.50
N LEU A 55 8.03 -5.11 10.08
CA LEU A 55 7.96 -5.30 11.54
C LEU A 55 9.25 -5.88 12.12
N SER A 56 10.01 -6.65 11.33
CA SER A 56 11.27 -7.23 11.78
C SER A 56 12.41 -6.28 11.44
N THR A 57 12.79 -5.47 12.43
CA THR A 57 13.97 -4.58 12.36
C THR A 57 15.26 -5.29 12.74
N ALA A 58 15.23 -6.62 12.96
CA ALA A 58 16.42 -7.39 13.25
C ALA A 58 17.33 -7.39 12.00
N PRO A 59 18.63 -7.10 12.14
CA PRO A 59 19.56 -6.94 11.02
C PRO A 59 19.73 -8.22 10.17
N ASP A 60 19.34 -9.38 10.71
CA ASP A 60 19.41 -10.68 10.02
C ASP A 60 18.09 -11.08 9.32
N ALA A 61 17.00 -10.36 9.60
CA ALA A 61 15.70 -10.66 9.05
C ALA A 61 15.56 -10.05 7.65
N ARG A 62 15.83 -10.88 6.64
CA ARG A 62 15.63 -10.61 5.20
C ARG A 62 14.15 -10.40 4.79
N ASP A 63 13.31 -9.85 5.67
CA ASP A 63 11.90 -9.63 5.42
C ASP A 63 11.69 -8.27 4.74
N LEU A 64 11.48 -8.31 3.42
CA LEU A 64 11.28 -7.12 2.58
C LEU A 64 9.80 -6.68 2.51
N LEU A 65 8.91 -7.41 3.19
CA LEU A 65 7.48 -7.19 3.12
C LEU A 65 7.03 -6.20 4.21
N SER A 66 6.20 -5.25 3.80
CA SER A 66 5.73 -4.18 4.66
C SER A 66 4.88 -4.71 5.83
N ALA A 67 4.88 -3.93 6.92
CA ALA A 67 3.97 -4.10 8.05
C ALA A 67 2.54 -3.59 7.75
N ASP A 68 2.38 -2.74 6.75
CA ASP A 68 1.13 -2.08 6.42
C ASP A 68 0.32 -2.87 5.38
N VAL A 69 -1.00 -2.94 5.57
CA VAL A 69 -1.91 -3.71 4.69
C VAL A 69 -1.92 -3.13 3.28
N GLU A 70 -1.96 -1.80 3.12
CA GLU A 70 -2.04 -1.18 1.80
C GLU A 70 -0.71 -1.33 1.04
N CYS A 71 0.41 -1.13 1.73
CA CYS A 71 1.73 -1.36 1.15
C CYS A 71 1.89 -2.83 0.72
N LEU A 72 1.49 -3.77 1.57
CA LEU A 72 1.59 -5.19 1.30
C LEU A 72 0.64 -5.65 0.19
N LYS A 73 -0.56 -5.05 0.10
CA LYS A 73 -1.52 -5.26 -1.00
C LYS A 73 -0.86 -4.95 -2.34
N TRP A 74 -0.22 -3.79 -2.45
CA TRP A 74 0.46 -3.40 -3.67
C TRP A 74 1.74 -4.22 -3.93
N GLN A 75 2.50 -4.59 -2.90
CA GLN A 75 3.62 -5.52 -3.06
C GLN A 75 3.16 -6.85 -3.65
N ALA A 76 2.11 -7.44 -3.09
CA ALA A 76 1.54 -8.69 -3.59
C ALA A 76 1.00 -8.52 -5.00
N HIS A 77 0.27 -7.42 -5.28
CA HIS A 77 -0.30 -7.18 -6.60
C HIS A 77 0.78 -7.09 -7.69
N LEU A 78 1.86 -6.34 -7.46
CA LEU A 78 3.00 -6.23 -8.39
C LEU A 78 3.64 -7.61 -8.65
N ALA A 79 3.91 -8.36 -7.58
CA ALA A 79 4.56 -9.67 -7.67
C ALA A 79 3.68 -10.72 -8.37
N LEU A 80 2.39 -10.74 -8.06
CA LEU A 80 1.43 -11.68 -8.60
C LEU A 80 1.13 -11.39 -10.09
N ARG A 81 1.23 -10.13 -10.51
CA ARG A 81 1.21 -9.73 -11.94
C ARG A 81 2.49 -10.12 -12.69
N GLY A 82 3.51 -10.65 -12.00
CA GLY A 82 4.73 -11.17 -12.62
C GLY A 82 5.87 -10.17 -12.72
N LEU A 83 5.77 -9.00 -12.08
CA LEU A 83 6.93 -8.15 -11.93
C LEU A 83 7.95 -8.80 -11.01
N SER A 84 9.22 -8.74 -11.42
CA SER A 84 10.35 -9.27 -10.66
C SER A 84 11.45 -8.23 -10.54
N ARG A 85 12.32 -8.39 -9.54
CA ARG A 85 13.47 -7.51 -9.27
C ARG A 85 13.05 -6.07 -8.92
N VAL A 86 11.89 -5.90 -8.28
CA VAL A 86 11.42 -4.60 -7.78
C VAL A 86 12.23 -4.24 -6.54
N GLN A 87 12.83 -3.05 -6.53
CA GLN A 87 13.56 -2.54 -5.37
C GLN A 87 12.58 -2.05 -4.32
N VAL A 88 12.91 -2.24 -3.05
CA VAL A 88 12.05 -1.82 -1.94
C VAL A 88 12.78 -0.80 -1.08
N ARG A 89 12.07 0.25 -0.69
CA ARG A 89 12.61 1.36 0.09
C ARG A 89 11.64 1.77 1.21
N TRP A 90 12.16 2.01 2.41
CA TRP A 90 11.36 2.35 3.61
C TRP A 90 12.02 3.42 4.51
N ASP A 91 13.04 4.11 4.01
CA ASP A 91 13.68 5.27 4.66
C ASP A 91 12.83 6.54 4.59
N VAL A 92 11.85 6.59 3.68
CA VAL A 92 10.95 7.73 3.48
C VAL A 92 9.75 7.63 4.42
N ALA A 93 9.58 8.65 5.27
CA ALA A 93 8.40 8.81 6.11
C ALA A 93 7.14 9.09 5.27
N PRO A 94 5.92 8.74 5.73
CA PRO A 94 4.70 8.93 4.96
C PRO A 94 4.45 10.40 4.58
N GLU A 95 4.90 11.36 5.38
CA GLU A 95 4.80 12.80 5.10
C GLU A 95 5.67 13.22 3.90
N GLY A 96 6.74 12.48 3.62
CA GLY A 96 7.62 12.69 2.46
C GLY A 96 7.14 11.99 1.19
N ALA A 97 6.04 11.23 1.26
CA ALA A 97 5.46 10.52 0.14
C ALA A 97 4.49 11.39 -0.67
N LEU A 98 4.20 10.98 -1.90
CA LEU A 98 3.31 11.73 -2.78
C LEU A 98 1.88 11.69 -2.22
N GLY A 99 1.36 12.86 -1.83
CA GLY A 99 0.06 12.96 -1.18
C GLY A 99 0.06 12.53 0.29
N GLU A 100 1.23 12.58 0.95
CA GLU A 100 1.42 12.21 2.37
C GLU A 100 0.98 10.77 2.69
N ARG A 101 0.99 9.89 1.66
CA ARG A 101 0.50 8.52 1.75
C ARG A 101 1.39 7.56 1.00
N LEU A 102 1.79 6.51 1.70
CA LEU A 102 2.43 5.33 1.14
C LEU A 102 1.36 4.30 0.72
N PRO A 103 1.61 3.45 -0.28
CA PRO A 103 2.85 3.33 -1.04
C PRO A 103 2.94 4.25 -2.27
N ASN A 104 4.18 4.54 -2.70
CA ASN A 104 4.49 5.18 -3.99
C ASN A 104 5.45 4.32 -4.82
N LEU A 105 5.32 4.41 -6.14
CA LEU A 105 6.18 3.68 -7.07
C LEU A 105 7.04 4.67 -7.83
N GLN A 106 8.36 4.56 -7.67
CA GLN A 106 9.33 5.34 -8.41
C GLN A 106 9.80 4.53 -9.62
N VAL A 107 9.61 5.07 -10.82
CA VAL A 107 9.89 4.39 -12.08
C VAL A 107 10.96 5.16 -12.84
N PRO A 108 11.91 4.50 -13.53
CA PRO A 108 12.80 5.19 -14.45
C PRO A 108 11.99 5.96 -15.51
N SER A 109 12.24 7.26 -15.68
CA SER A 109 11.58 8.05 -16.71
C SER A 109 12.31 7.85 -18.05
N GLU A 110 11.59 7.40 -19.09
CA GLU A 110 12.18 7.13 -20.41
C GLU A 110 12.55 8.40 -21.20
N GLY A 111 12.29 9.60 -20.67
CA GLY A 111 12.53 10.87 -21.39
C GLY A 111 12.93 12.08 -20.54
N ALA A 112 13.04 11.96 -19.22
CA ALA A 112 13.48 13.07 -18.39
C ALA A 112 15.01 13.20 -18.38
N LYS A 113 15.52 14.43 -18.52
CA LYS A 113 16.94 14.75 -18.26
C LYS A 113 17.31 14.55 -16.78
N ASP A 114 16.31 14.46 -15.92
CA ASP A 114 16.46 14.28 -14.49
C ASP A 114 16.53 12.79 -14.15
N VAL A 115 17.63 12.44 -13.50
CA VAL A 115 18.01 11.08 -13.08
C VAL A 115 17.08 10.47 -12.00
N ASP A 116 16.09 11.24 -11.54
CA ASP A 116 15.21 10.94 -10.39
C ASP A 116 14.02 10.02 -10.71
N GLY A 117 13.72 9.80 -11.99
CA GLY A 117 12.57 9.03 -12.41
C GLY A 117 11.22 9.72 -12.14
N GLU A 118 10.13 9.03 -12.47
CA GLU A 118 8.76 9.46 -12.22
C GLU A 118 8.22 8.81 -10.95
N LEU A 119 7.56 9.59 -10.09
CA LEU A 119 6.92 9.09 -8.88
C LEU A 119 5.41 8.96 -9.08
N LEU A 120 4.91 7.74 -8.92
CA LEU A 120 3.50 7.40 -9.08
C LEU A 120 2.83 7.19 -7.72
N ALA A 121 1.60 7.70 -7.60
CA ALA A 121 0.70 7.39 -6.50
C ALA A 121 0.04 6.02 -6.69
N ALA A 122 -0.39 5.39 -5.59
CA ALA A 122 -1.02 4.07 -5.59
C ALA A 122 -2.17 3.90 -6.60
N HIS A 123 -2.99 4.94 -6.81
CA HIS A 123 -4.11 4.88 -7.77
C HIS A 123 -3.66 4.80 -9.24
N ASN A 124 -2.42 5.16 -9.55
CA ASN A 124 -1.83 5.07 -10.88
C ASN A 124 -1.05 3.76 -11.10
N PHE A 125 -1.00 2.85 -10.12
CA PHE A 125 -0.28 1.59 -10.28
C PHE A 125 -0.92 0.67 -11.31
N PRO A 126 -2.27 0.47 -11.35
CA PRO A 126 -2.89 -0.41 -12.34
C PRO A 126 -2.64 0.06 -13.77
N THR A 127 -2.83 1.35 -14.03
CA THR A 127 -2.63 1.95 -15.36
C THR A 127 -1.17 1.91 -15.82
N TRP A 128 -0.23 1.98 -14.87
CA TRP A 128 1.19 1.78 -15.16
C TRP A 128 1.51 0.30 -15.43
N LEU A 129 0.95 -0.62 -14.65
CA LEU A 129 1.12 -2.07 -14.79
C LEU A 129 0.63 -2.58 -16.15
N GLU A 130 -0.53 -2.13 -16.60
CA GLU A 130 -1.09 -2.50 -17.92
C GLU A 130 -0.18 -2.15 -19.09
N LYS A 131 0.70 -1.14 -18.94
CA LYS A 131 1.67 -0.76 -19.97
C LYS A 131 2.91 -1.66 -19.99
N HIS A 132 3.26 -2.27 -18.86
CA HIS A 132 4.53 -2.99 -18.67
C HIS A 132 4.36 -4.51 -18.58
N VAL A 133 3.16 -4.95 -18.19
CA VAL A 133 2.77 -6.35 -18.03
C VAL A 133 1.61 -6.60 -18.98
N GLU A 134 1.53 -7.82 -19.52
CA GLU A 134 0.43 -8.24 -20.39
C GLU A 134 -0.93 -7.81 -19.80
N PRO A 135 -1.75 -7.09 -20.59
CA PRO A 135 -3.05 -6.63 -20.12
C PRO A 135 -3.88 -7.83 -19.69
N LEU A 136 -4.59 -7.68 -18.57
CA LEU A 136 -5.55 -8.70 -18.18
C LEU A 136 -6.66 -8.76 -19.23
N ASP A 137 -7.24 -9.93 -19.38
CA ASP A 137 -8.49 -10.09 -20.10
C ASP A 137 -9.62 -9.27 -19.43
N GLU A 138 -10.72 -9.03 -20.13
CA GLU A 138 -11.90 -8.29 -19.63
C GLU A 138 -12.42 -8.81 -18.27
N LEU A 139 -12.12 -10.08 -17.95
CA LEU A 139 -12.48 -10.72 -16.69
C LEU A 139 -11.41 -10.63 -15.59
N GLU A 140 -10.32 -9.86 -15.75
CA GLU A 140 -9.29 -9.63 -14.72
C GLU A 140 -8.64 -10.90 -14.12
N GLY A 141 -8.73 -12.03 -14.82
CA GLY A 141 -8.28 -13.34 -14.35
C GLY A 141 -9.36 -14.22 -13.68
N TYR A 142 -10.58 -13.70 -13.51
CA TYR A 142 -11.72 -14.45 -12.99
C TYR A 142 -12.25 -15.48 -14.00
N LYS A 143 -12.97 -16.49 -13.48
CA LYS A 143 -13.55 -17.56 -14.29
C LYS A 143 -14.77 -17.10 -15.11
N ASP A 144 -15.60 -16.27 -14.51
CA ASP A 144 -16.90 -15.86 -14.99
C ASP A 144 -17.28 -14.48 -14.39
N VAL A 145 -18.29 -13.83 -14.98
CA VAL A 145 -18.78 -12.52 -14.53
C VAL A 145 -19.36 -12.59 -13.12
N GLU A 146 -20.01 -13.70 -12.76
CA GLU A 146 -20.57 -13.90 -11.42
C GLU A 146 -19.45 -13.94 -10.36
N SER A 147 -18.34 -14.61 -10.67
CA SER A 147 -17.14 -14.62 -9.82
C SER A 147 -16.53 -13.23 -9.68
N ARG A 148 -16.51 -12.42 -10.74
CA ARG A 148 -16.07 -11.03 -10.64
C ARG A 148 -16.98 -10.24 -9.70
N ASP A 149 -18.29 -10.39 -9.82
CA ASP A 149 -19.24 -9.69 -8.96
C ASP A 149 -19.16 -10.19 -7.50
N GLU A 150 -18.94 -11.50 -7.30
CA GLU A 150 -18.65 -12.11 -5.99
C GLU A 150 -17.36 -11.52 -5.39
N SER A 151 -16.33 -11.27 -6.22
CA SER A 151 -15.07 -10.69 -5.78
C SER A 151 -15.24 -9.31 -5.15
N HIS A 152 -16.15 -8.48 -5.68
CA HIS A 152 -16.42 -7.15 -5.12
C HIS A 152 -17.03 -7.25 -3.71
N ALA A 153 -17.89 -8.24 -3.47
CA ALA A 153 -18.43 -8.49 -2.13
C ALA A 153 -17.32 -8.92 -1.15
N TRP A 154 -16.39 -9.75 -1.60
CA TRP A 154 -15.23 -10.15 -0.79
C TRP A 154 -14.28 -8.99 -0.51
N VAL A 155 -14.00 -8.14 -1.50
CA VAL A 155 -13.19 -6.91 -1.30
C VAL A 155 -13.84 -6.02 -0.25
N ALA A 156 -15.16 -5.78 -0.33
CA ALA A 156 -15.88 -4.98 0.65
C ALA A 156 -15.81 -5.56 2.08
N LEU A 157 -15.86 -6.90 2.21
CA LEU A 157 -15.70 -7.59 3.50
C LEU A 157 -14.27 -7.47 4.06
N LEU A 158 -13.24 -7.59 3.21
CA LEU A 158 -11.84 -7.47 3.61
C LEU A 158 -11.46 -6.02 3.99
N GLU A 159 -11.82 -5.04 3.16
CA GLU A 159 -11.53 -3.61 3.42
C GLU A 159 -12.44 -3.00 4.49
N GLY A 160 -13.61 -3.61 4.75
CA GLY A 160 -14.54 -3.21 5.79
C GLY A 160 -14.23 -3.86 7.14
N ASP A 161 -14.74 -5.08 7.34
CA ASP A 161 -14.77 -5.72 8.67
C ASP A 161 -13.37 -6.08 9.18
N ILE A 162 -12.50 -6.60 8.30
CA ILE A 162 -11.15 -7.03 8.70
C ILE A 162 -10.25 -5.82 8.95
N GLN A 163 -10.26 -4.83 8.06
CA GLN A 163 -9.43 -3.63 8.24
C GLN A 163 -9.89 -2.82 9.45
N ALA A 164 -11.20 -2.77 9.74
CA ALA A 164 -11.70 -2.20 10.98
C ALA A 164 -11.19 -2.95 12.21
N ALA A 165 -11.22 -4.29 12.20
CA ALA A 165 -10.68 -5.10 13.29
C ALA A 165 -9.17 -4.91 13.49
N LEU A 166 -8.40 -4.82 12.41
CA LEU A 166 -6.96 -4.52 12.44
C LEU A 166 -6.69 -3.12 13.02
N THR A 167 -7.50 -2.14 12.66
CA THR A 167 -7.37 -0.77 13.16
C THR A 167 -7.62 -0.72 14.68
N LEU A 168 -8.60 -1.46 15.19
CA LEU A 168 -8.85 -1.57 16.63
C LEU A 168 -7.77 -2.37 17.38
N ALA A 169 -7.08 -3.28 16.70
CA ALA A 169 -6.04 -4.12 17.30
C ALA A 169 -4.66 -3.46 17.35
N GLN A 170 -4.48 -2.28 16.73
CA GLN A 170 -3.23 -1.54 16.83
C GLN A 170 -2.98 -1.12 18.28
N PRO A 171 -1.74 -1.26 18.79
CA PRO A 171 -1.43 -0.86 20.15
C PRO A 171 -1.73 0.64 20.32
N PRO A 172 -2.41 1.05 21.41
CA PRO A 172 -2.65 2.47 21.64
C PRO A 172 -1.30 3.20 21.72
N PRO A 173 -1.17 4.41 21.14
CA PRO A 173 0.07 5.15 21.25
C PRO A 173 0.37 5.41 22.73
N SER A 174 1.61 5.20 23.15
CA SER A 174 2.00 5.30 24.54
C SER A 174 1.71 6.72 25.04
N PHE A 175 0.78 6.84 26.00
CA PHE A 175 0.37 8.13 26.57
C PHE A 175 1.56 8.98 27.03
N PHE A 176 2.59 8.33 27.59
CA PHE A 176 3.81 8.99 28.05
C PHE A 176 4.64 9.60 26.92
N SER A 177 4.81 8.91 25.77
CA SER A 177 5.63 9.43 24.67
C SER A 177 4.95 10.58 23.93
N GLU A 178 3.64 10.50 23.70
CA GLU A 178 2.90 11.56 23.00
C GLU A 178 2.63 12.77 23.90
N THR A 179 2.25 12.55 25.16
CA THR A 179 1.74 13.63 26.02
C THR A 179 2.83 14.24 26.91
N VAL A 180 3.78 13.44 27.41
CA VAL A 180 4.85 13.94 28.30
C VAL A 180 6.08 14.36 27.51
N LEU A 181 6.45 13.59 26.48
CA LEU A 181 7.67 13.85 25.71
C LEU A 181 7.45 14.63 24.40
N GLN A 182 6.20 14.86 23.99
CA GLN A 182 5.85 15.49 22.70
C GLN A 182 6.61 14.88 21.50
N LEU A 183 7.00 13.61 21.61
CA LEU A 183 7.73 12.93 20.54
C LEU A 183 6.73 12.61 19.43
N PRO A 184 7.04 12.93 18.16
CA PRO A 184 6.23 12.48 17.04
C PRO A 184 6.03 10.96 17.11
N PRO A 185 4.79 10.45 17.02
CA PRO A 185 4.59 9.01 17.02
C PRO A 185 5.28 8.41 15.79
N PRO A 186 5.94 7.25 15.93
CA PRO A 186 6.60 6.58 14.79
C PRO A 186 5.59 6.09 13.72
N ASN A 187 4.29 6.06 14.05
CA ASN A 187 3.20 5.68 13.15
C ASN A 187 2.02 6.66 13.35
N PRO A 188 1.78 7.63 12.46
CA PRO A 188 0.63 8.52 12.54
C PRO A 188 -0.64 7.84 11.98
N SER A 189 -0.97 6.62 12.42
CA SER A 189 -2.31 6.07 12.24
C SER A 189 -3.23 6.79 13.23
N ARG A 190 -3.75 7.97 12.85
CA ARG A 190 -4.71 8.72 13.66
C ARG A 190 -5.91 7.82 13.96
N ALA A 191 -6.11 7.50 15.24
CA ALA A 191 -7.25 6.71 15.68
C ALA A 191 -8.54 7.35 15.15
N ILE A 192 -9.36 6.60 14.44
CA ILE A 192 -10.63 7.06 13.82
C ILE A 192 -11.53 7.77 14.86
N GLU A 193 -11.41 7.38 16.13
CA GLU A 193 -12.05 8.01 17.28
C GLU A 193 -11.75 9.52 17.42
N THR A 194 -10.60 9.99 16.94
CA THR A 194 -10.21 11.42 16.96
C THR A 194 -10.76 12.22 15.78
N LEU A 195 -11.22 11.58 14.70
CA LEU A 195 -11.77 12.24 13.51
C LEU A 195 -13.30 12.34 13.52
N LEU A 196 -13.99 11.52 14.31
CA LEU A 196 -15.46 11.38 14.26
C LEU A 196 -16.23 12.17 15.33
N THR A 197 -15.57 13.00 16.14
CA THR A 197 -16.26 13.84 17.14
C THR A 197 -16.00 15.32 16.91
N PRO A 198 -16.98 16.12 16.42
CA PRO A 198 -16.96 17.54 16.71
C PRO A 198 -17.15 17.73 18.22
N PRO A 199 -16.38 18.61 18.88
CA PRO A 199 -16.61 18.92 20.29
C PRO A 199 -17.99 19.59 20.43
N PRO A 200 -18.83 19.19 21.39
CA PRO A 200 -20.02 19.95 21.72
C PRO A 200 -19.61 21.33 22.24
N ALA A 201 -20.00 22.40 21.55
CA ALA A 201 -19.96 23.76 22.07
C ALA A 201 -21.13 23.96 23.06
N PRO A 202 -20.98 24.68 24.20
CA PRO A 202 -19.95 25.68 24.49
C PRO A 202 -19.25 25.43 25.84
N LEU A 203 -18.36 24.43 25.94
CA LEU A 203 -17.37 24.33 27.03
C LEU A 203 -15.98 23.96 26.50
N SER A 204 -15.64 24.44 25.29
CA SER A 204 -14.29 24.35 24.71
C SER A 204 -13.35 25.43 25.28
N GLY A 205 -13.34 25.57 26.60
CA GLY A 205 -12.46 26.49 27.31
C GLY A 205 -11.69 25.72 28.37
N ILE A 206 -10.39 25.51 28.12
CA ILE A 206 -9.33 25.24 29.12
C ILE A 206 -9.46 24.04 30.09
N SER A 207 -10.52 23.22 30.08
CA SER A 207 -10.65 22.05 30.98
C SER A 207 -10.83 20.69 30.29
N SER A 208 -10.57 20.56 28.98
CA SER A 208 -10.66 19.26 28.29
C SER A 208 -9.35 18.45 28.41
N LEU A 209 -8.97 18.11 29.66
CA LEU A 209 -7.95 17.08 29.94
C LEU A 209 -8.49 15.66 29.70
N ILE A 210 -9.79 15.53 29.45
CA ILE A 210 -10.48 14.27 29.21
C ILE A 210 -11.08 14.34 27.81
N ARG A 211 -10.49 13.59 26.87
CA ARG A 211 -10.98 13.51 25.48
C ARG A 211 -12.46 13.07 25.49
N PRO A 212 -13.33 13.71 24.69
CA PRO A 212 -14.73 13.32 24.61
C PRO A 212 -14.84 11.88 24.10
N TYR A 213 -15.34 10.99 24.96
CA TYR A 213 -15.75 9.63 24.60
C TYR A 213 -17.12 9.71 23.88
N GLY A 214 -17.19 9.34 22.59
CA GLY A 214 -18.46 9.45 21.87
C GLY A 214 -18.52 8.85 20.46
N SER A 215 -18.48 7.53 20.32
CA SER A 215 -19.54 6.71 19.71
C SER A 215 -19.15 5.23 19.89
N ARG A 216 -20.07 4.41 20.42
CA ARG A 216 -19.79 3.03 20.85
C ARG A 216 -19.73 2.10 19.65
N VAL A 217 -18.64 2.13 18.89
CA VAL A 217 -18.30 0.97 18.06
C VAL A 217 -18.03 -0.18 19.03
N SER A 218 -18.98 -1.10 19.16
CA SER A 218 -18.83 -2.19 20.11
C SER A 218 -17.75 -3.14 19.60
N VAL A 219 -16.60 -3.13 20.26
CA VAL A 219 -15.45 -3.98 19.93
C VAL A 219 -15.87 -5.46 19.82
N SER A 220 -16.83 -5.89 20.64
CA SER A 220 -17.40 -7.24 20.60
C SER A 220 -18.14 -7.56 19.29
N SER A 221 -18.94 -6.63 18.75
CA SER A 221 -19.66 -6.88 17.49
C SER A 221 -18.69 -6.95 16.31
N MET A 222 -17.67 -6.10 16.30
CA MET A 222 -16.61 -6.15 15.29
C MET A 222 -15.79 -7.43 15.38
N LYS A 223 -15.44 -7.88 16.59
CA LYS A 223 -14.75 -9.17 16.77
C LYS A 223 -15.62 -10.34 16.27
N LEU A 224 -16.94 -10.30 16.46
CA LEU A 224 -17.86 -11.31 15.93
C LEU A 224 -17.88 -11.30 14.40
N ARG A 225 -18.07 -10.14 13.77
CA ARG A 225 -18.04 -9.99 12.30
C ARG A 225 -16.71 -10.44 11.71
N TYR A 226 -15.61 -10.09 12.36
CA TYR A 226 -14.28 -10.56 11.98
C TYR A 226 -14.18 -12.09 12.01
N ARG A 227 -14.68 -12.75 13.07
CA ARG A 227 -14.67 -14.21 13.17
C ARG A 227 -15.50 -14.87 12.09
N GLU A 228 -16.68 -14.33 11.80
CA GLU A 228 -17.57 -14.80 10.74
C GLU A 228 -16.91 -14.62 9.36
N ALA A 229 -16.32 -13.45 9.11
CA ALA A 229 -15.58 -13.12 7.89
C ALA A 229 -14.39 -14.06 7.64
N ILE A 230 -13.59 -14.34 8.67
CA ILE A 230 -12.45 -15.28 8.54
C ILE A 230 -12.94 -16.73 8.38
N SER A 231 -14.08 -17.09 8.96
CA SER A 231 -14.71 -18.40 8.73
C SER A 231 -15.16 -18.56 7.29
N SER A 232 -15.93 -17.59 6.78
CA SER A 232 -16.46 -17.64 5.42
C SER A 232 -15.33 -17.59 4.38
N LEU A 233 -14.27 -16.81 4.64
CA LEU A 233 -13.08 -16.77 3.78
C LEU A 233 -12.35 -18.12 3.73
N SER A 234 -12.22 -18.78 4.88
CA SER A 234 -11.62 -20.12 4.97
C SER A 234 -12.45 -21.18 4.25
N GLU A 235 -13.78 -21.15 4.41
CA GLU A 235 -14.69 -22.05 3.71
C GLU A 235 -14.63 -21.83 2.20
N ARG A 236 -14.60 -20.56 1.76
CA ARG A 236 -14.54 -20.21 0.34
C ARG A 236 -13.22 -20.60 -0.31
N LEU A 237 -12.10 -20.48 0.41
CA LEU A 237 -10.81 -20.93 -0.08
C LEU A 237 -10.74 -22.46 -0.15
N GLY A 238 -11.30 -23.17 0.83
CA GLY A 238 -11.40 -24.63 0.83
C GLY A 238 -10.09 -25.33 0.43
N ASN A 239 -10.12 -25.99 -0.73
CA ASN A 239 -8.97 -26.67 -1.36
C ASN A 239 -8.41 -25.92 -2.58
N ASP A 240 -8.93 -24.72 -2.88
CA ASP A 240 -8.55 -23.97 -4.07
C ASP A 240 -7.14 -23.37 -3.95
N LYS A 241 -6.47 -23.28 -5.10
CA LYS A 241 -5.14 -22.66 -5.17
C LYS A 241 -5.24 -21.13 -5.02
N TRP A 242 -6.28 -20.52 -5.57
CA TRP A 242 -6.51 -19.07 -5.52
C TRP A 242 -7.99 -18.82 -5.26
N PHE A 243 -8.33 -17.62 -4.81
CA PHE A 243 -9.72 -17.26 -4.60
C PHE A 243 -10.49 -17.30 -5.93
N LEU A 244 -11.74 -17.78 -5.85
CA LEU A 244 -12.70 -17.85 -6.96
C LEU A 244 -12.23 -18.70 -8.16
N GLY A 245 -11.42 -19.72 -7.91
CA GLY A 245 -11.03 -20.69 -8.94
C GLY A 245 -10.07 -20.14 -10.00
N SER A 246 -9.37 -19.05 -9.69
CA SER A 246 -8.30 -18.52 -10.54
C SER A 246 -7.21 -19.60 -10.69
N GLN A 247 -6.82 -19.97 -11.91
CA GLN A 247 -5.87 -21.06 -12.17
C GLN A 247 -4.57 -20.54 -12.75
N CYS A 248 -3.58 -20.34 -11.89
CA CYS A 248 -2.27 -19.90 -12.33
C CYS A 248 -1.45 -21.07 -12.90
N VAL A 249 -1.19 -21.02 -14.21
CA VAL A 249 -0.04 -21.66 -14.86
C VAL A 249 1.07 -20.63 -14.89
N PHE A 250 1.84 -20.53 -13.81
CA PHE A 250 3.08 -19.76 -13.84
C PHE A 250 4.09 -20.60 -14.62
N PHE A 251 4.47 -20.14 -15.81
CA PHE A 251 5.49 -20.75 -16.66
C PHE A 251 6.78 -20.88 -15.85
N ALA A 252 7.00 -22.06 -15.28
CA ALA A 252 8.30 -22.47 -14.84
C ALA A 252 9.14 -22.69 -16.10
N HIS A 253 10.20 -21.90 -16.21
CA HIS A 253 11.41 -22.17 -16.99
C HIS A 253 11.33 -22.05 -18.53
N LEU A 254 12.16 -21.12 -18.99
CA LEU A 254 12.73 -20.88 -20.32
C LEU A 254 13.33 -22.11 -21.03
N THR A 255 12.67 -23.26 -21.06
CA THR A 255 13.24 -24.45 -21.74
C THR A 255 12.24 -25.31 -22.51
N TRP A 256 11.01 -24.87 -22.82
CA TRP A 256 10.12 -25.72 -23.63
C TRP A 256 9.15 -24.95 -24.53
N ILE A 257 9.64 -24.03 -25.37
CA ILE A 257 8.92 -23.62 -26.59
C ILE A 257 9.86 -23.62 -27.78
N ALA A 258 10.29 -24.82 -28.14
CA ALA A 258 10.31 -25.23 -29.53
C ALA A 258 9.53 -26.54 -29.56
N ILE A 259 8.58 -26.69 -30.50
CA ILE A 259 7.69 -27.85 -30.65
C ILE A 259 6.43 -27.76 -29.76
N THR A 260 5.48 -26.92 -30.16
CA THR A 260 4.22 -27.38 -30.78
C THR A 260 3.37 -26.16 -31.13
N SER A 261 3.38 -25.82 -32.42
CA SER A 261 2.43 -24.92 -33.07
C SER A 261 1.02 -25.54 -33.05
N SER A 262 0.27 -25.34 -31.98
CA SER A 262 -1.19 -25.41 -31.94
C SER A 262 -1.66 -24.88 -30.58
N VAL A 263 -1.54 -23.56 -30.39
CA VAL A 263 -1.93 -22.91 -29.14
C VAL A 263 -3.44 -22.74 -29.16
N ASN A 264 -4.16 -23.70 -28.60
CA ASN A 264 -5.42 -23.37 -27.96
C ASN A 264 -5.15 -22.21 -27.01
N HIS A 265 -5.87 -21.11 -27.18
CA HIS A 265 -5.88 -19.95 -26.30
C HIS A 265 -6.45 -20.36 -24.93
N SER A 266 -5.74 -21.22 -24.20
CA SER A 266 -6.07 -21.57 -22.83
C SER A 266 -5.82 -20.33 -21.99
N PHE A 267 -6.90 -19.56 -21.85
CA PHE A 267 -7.08 -18.43 -20.96
C PHE A 267 -6.23 -18.56 -19.69
N TYR A 268 -5.13 -17.81 -19.63
CA TYR A 268 -4.24 -17.78 -18.49
C TYR A 268 -4.93 -17.03 -17.34
N ARG A 269 -5.49 -17.77 -16.37
CA ARG A 269 -6.20 -17.19 -15.22
C ARG A 269 -5.23 -16.96 -14.06
N GLY A 270 -4.53 -15.83 -14.12
CA GLY A 270 -3.56 -15.44 -13.10
C GLY A 270 -4.18 -15.15 -11.72
N PRO A 271 -3.33 -15.01 -10.68
CA PRO A 271 -3.75 -14.46 -9.39
C PRO A 271 -4.37 -13.06 -9.56
N THR A 272 -5.40 -12.79 -8.77
CA THR A 272 -6.26 -11.61 -8.90
C THR A 272 -5.87 -10.50 -7.93
N ALA A 273 -6.47 -9.30 -8.10
CA ALA A 273 -6.36 -8.23 -7.12
C ALA A 273 -6.94 -8.63 -5.75
N LEU A 274 -7.97 -9.48 -5.74
CA LEU A 274 -8.56 -10.04 -4.52
C LEU A 274 -7.53 -10.91 -3.77
N ASP A 275 -6.79 -11.77 -4.47
CA ASP A 275 -5.75 -12.61 -3.86
C ASP A 275 -4.66 -11.75 -3.18
N ALA A 276 -4.26 -10.66 -3.83
CA ALA A 276 -3.28 -9.71 -3.28
C ALA A 276 -3.78 -9.05 -1.99
N LEU A 277 -5.04 -8.60 -1.97
CA LEU A 277 -5.67 -8.00 -0.79
C LEU A 277 -5.85 -9.02 0.34
N ALA A 278 -6.37 -10.21 0.03
CA ALA A 278 -6.56 -11.29 1.00
C ALA A 278 -5.22 -11.68 1.65
N PHE A 279 -4.16 -11.78 0.86
CA PHE A 279 -2.81 -12.06 1.36
C PHE A 279 -2.34 -10.96 2.31
N ALA A 280 -2.49 -9.69 1.92
CA ALA A 280 -2.08 -8.57 2.75
C ALA A 280 -2.81 -8.54 4.11
N CYS A 281 -4.12 -8.76 4.10
CA CYS A 281 -4.94 -8.84 5.30
C CYS A 281 -4.51 -10.02 6.20
N ILE A 282 -4.44 -11.24 5.65
CA ILE A 282 -4.09 -12.44 6.42
C ILE A 282 -2.68 -12.33 7.03
N ARG A 283 -1.69 -11.88 6.25
CA ARG A 283 -0.32 -11.70 6.74
C ARG A 283 -0.27 -10.70 7.90
N THR A 284 -0.99 -9.59 7.77
CA THR A 284 -1.03 -8.55 8.80
C THR A 284 -1.75 -9.07 10.05
N LEU A 285 -2.83 -9.84 9.89
CA LEU A 285 -3.53 -10.50 11.01
C LEU A 285 -2.66 -11.52 11.74
N MET A 286 -1.86 -12.30 11.01
CA MET A 286 -0.92 -13.25 11.63
C MET A 286 0.18 -12.56 12.46
N ARG A 287 0.43 -11.27 12.18
CA ARG A 287 1.42 -10.44 12.89
C ARG A 287 0.79 -9.52 13.94
N SER A 288 -0.54 -9.49 14.05
CA SER A 288 -1.25 -8.64 15.00
C SER A 288 -1.40 -9.34 16.37
N SER A 289 -2.28 -8.81 17.22
CA SER A 289 -2.52 -9.29 18.58
C SER A 289 -2.95 -10.75 18.64
N ASP A 290 -2.74 -11.37 19.80
CA ASP A 290 -2.97 -12.80 20.01
C ASP A 290 -4.39 -13.25 19.66
N ASP A 291 -5.40 -12.46 20.00
CA ASP A 291 -6.80 -12.77 19.69
C ASP A 291 -7.05 -12.97 18.19
N LEU A 292 -6.61 -12.01 17.37
CA LEU A 292 -6.85 -12.06 15.92
C LEU A 292 -5.97 -13.13 15.26
N ARG A 293 -4.71 -13.20 15.69
CA ARG A 293 -3.73 -14.17 15.22
C ARG A 293 -4.16 -15.61 15.47
N VAL A 294 -4.69 -15.92 16.66
CA VAL A 294 -5.13 -17.28 17.01
C VAL A 294 -6.31 -17.71 16.13
N GLU A 295 -7.25 -16.82 15.81
CA GLU A 295 -8.39 -17.16 14.94
C GLU A 295 -7.95 -17.54 13.53
N VAL A 296 -6.98 -16.83 12.96
CA VAL A 296 -6.41 -17.17 11.64
C VAL A 296 -5.56 -18.44 11.74
N ALA A 297 -4.72 -18.54 12.77
CA ALA A 297 -3.82 -19.68 12.96
C ALA A 297 -4.54 -21.02 13.15
N ARG A 298 -5.77 -21.00 13.68
CA ARG A 298 -6.64 -22.20 13.78
C ARG A 298 -7.06 -22.75 12.42
N ARG A 299 -7.01 -21.94 11.35
CA ARG A 299 -7.43 -22.30 10.00
C ARG A 299 -6.22 -22.66 9.15
N VAL A 300 -5.87 -23.95 9.16
CA VAL A 300 -4.65 -24.50 8.54
C VAL A 300 -4.56 -24.20 7.04
N ASN A 301 -5.70 -24.21 6.35
CA ASN A 301 -5.80 -23.84 4.93
C ASN A 301 -5.33 -22.41 4.67
N LEU A 302 -5.77 -21.43 5.47
CA LEU A 302 -5.37 -20.02 5.33
C LEU A 302 -3.87 -19.85 5.59
N VAL A 303 -3.34 -20.48 6.63
CA VAL A 303 -1.91 -20.40 6.97
C VAL A 303 -1.03 -21.04 5.88
N THR A 304 -1.45 -22.19 5.36
CA THR A 304 -0.71 -22.89 4.30
C THR A 304 -0.74 -22.10 2.99
N TRP A 305 -1.90 -21.52 2.67
CA TRP A 305 -2.07 -20.64 1.51
C TRP A 305 -1.21 -19.38 1.63
N GLU A 306 -1.26 -18.71 2.78
CA GLU A 306 -0.48 -17.51 3.07
C GLU A 306 1.01 -17.77 2.87
N ARG A 307 1.53 -18.87 3.42
CA ARG A 307 2.96 -19.21 3.30
C ARG A 307 3.38 -19.40 1.85
N ARG A 308 2.54 -20.06 1.04
CA ARG A 308 2.83 -20.26 -0.39
C ARG A 308 2.86 -18.93 -1.14
N VAL A 309 1.88 -18.06 -0.89
CA VAL A 309 1.82 -16.73 -1.53
C VAL A 309 2.98 -15.87 -1.04
N TYR A 310 3.36 -15.96 0.23
CA TYR A 310 4.49 -15.23 0.81
C TYR A 310 5.80 -15.51 0.06
N GLU A 311 6.14 -16.78 -0.18
CA GLU A 311 7.37 -17.12 -0.91
C GLU A 311 7.37 -16.57 -2.34
N GLN A 312 6.21 -16.62 -3.02
CA GLN A 312 6.05 -16.07 -4.36
C GLN A 312 6.20 -14.54 -4.38
N VAL A 313 5.54 -13.84 -3.44
CA VAL A 313 5.60 -12.37 -3.35
C VAL A 313 7.00 -11.92 -2.95
N ARG A 314 7.61 -12.57 -1.96
CA ARG A 314 8.97 -12.25 -1.50
C ARG A 314 10.01 -12.39 -2.61
N ALA A 315 9.91 -13.42 -3.45
CA ALA A 315 10.86 -13.67 -4.53
C ALA A 315 10.88 -12.56 -5.60
N ALA A 316 9.82 -11.75 -5.70
CA ALA A 316 9.76 -10.64 -6.65
C ALA A 316 10.58 -9.41 -6.20
N PHE A 317 10.89 -9.28 -4.92
CA PHE A 317 11.52 -8.10 -4.35
C PHE A 317 12.99 -8.31 -4.04
N ILE A 318 13.79 -7.28 -4.30
CA ILE A 318 15.19 -7.22 -3.93
C ILE A 318 15.39 -6.18 -2.82
N PRO A 319 16.35 -6.39 -1.91
CA PRO A 319 16.66 -5.39 -0.89
C PRO A 319 17.02 -4.06 -1.55
N PRO A 320 16.86 -2.94 -0.83
CA PRO A 320 17.41 -1.67 -1.28
C PRO A 320 18.89 -1.88 -1.60
N LEU A 321 19.38 -1.21 -2.63
CA LEU A 321 20.81 -1.17 -2.95
C LEU A 321 21.53 -0.45 -1.79
N LEU A 322 21.69 -1.14 -0.67
CA LEU A 322 22.72 -0.81 0.30
C LEU A 322 24.01 -1.10 -0.43
N VAL A 323 24.71 -0.02 -0.80
CA VAL A 323 26.14 -0.08 -1.01
C VAL A 323 26.69 -0.85 0.19
N THR A 324 27.22 -2.04 -0.06
CA THR A 324 28.20 -2.62 0.83
C THR A 324 29.22 -1.51 1.04
N PHE A 325 29.25 -0.92 2.23
CA PHE A 325 30.34 -0.05 2.68
C PHE A 325 31.61 -0.91 2.70
N SER A 326 32.13 -1.20 1.52
CA SER A 326 33.53 -1.43 1.26
C SER A 326 34.15 -0.06 1.32
N ASP A 327 34.52 0.34 2.53
CA ASP A 327 35.80 0.97 2.84
C ASP A 327 35.69 1.50 4.26
N GLY A 328 36.40 0.81 5.16
CA GLY A 328 36.51 1.24 6.54
C GLY A 328 37.30 2.54 6.61
N VAL A 329 36.70 3.55 7.23
CA VAL A 329 37.41 4.48 8.12
C VAL A 329 36.40 4.93 9.16
N TYR A 330 36.55 4.40 10.38
CA TYR A 330 36.12 5.12 11.58
C TYR A 330 37.14 6.22 11.83
N CYS A 331 36.69 7.47 11.87
CA CYS A 331 37.31 8.55 12.63
C CYS A 331 36.23 9.18 13.50
#